data_AF-A0A937PT04-F1
#
_entry.id   AF-A0A937PT04-F1
#
_cell.length_a   1.000
_cell.length_b   1.000
_cell.length_c   1.000
_cell.angle_alpha   90.00
_cell.angle_beta   90.00
_cell.angle_gamma   90.00
#
_symmetry.space_group_name_H-M   'P 1'
#
loop_
_entity.id
_entity.type
_entity.pdbx_description
1 polymer ?
#
loop_
_entity_poly.entity_id
_entity_poly.type
_entity_poly.pdbx_seq_one_letter_code
_entity_poly.pdbx_strand_id
1 'polypeptide(L)'
;MTMRRPWRGYGWVLLTAAAVAILLPAAPTFAAAAPEDLLPKACDAMARATGFFTSIATNGGWAGIYSADLKDRWGESTHEKCGPDEIWVQPPGTPTVGGVLLWAYRATGEKRYLAAARNAGRALVWGQRTVGGWDHRVSVAHLAPGAAAPARLKGHCTFDDDITQGAIDFLMDLDRTLDEPWLDDGVRLGLAFLLKSQFPNGAWPQWYPLRGGYQDYYTFNDNTINDCIRVLLDAHRQYGWPEVLAGAKRGGDFVVASRLPEPQSGWAQQYSHDMKPAWARAFEPPAVCSAVTSRNIQTLVDLAVYTKDAKYLEPIPLALAWLGRSKLKAGLWARFYEVGTNKPIYGDRDGKVHYTLEEISEERRSGYSWQSSYGIEGAAAYYRKVKEAGLEATAEKDAADRARQPSAASLASRARSLAPRVEKSIAALDAQGRWLDSDGRIRTATFVGHMRTLCDLLEAAQPR
;
A
#
# COMPACT_ATOMS: atom_id res chain seq x y z
N MET A 1 7.29 29.13 -17.86
CA MET A 1 7.40 28.56 -19.22
C MET A 1 6.57 27.29 -19.25
N THR A 2 5.33 27.41 -19.73
CA THR A 2 4.29 26.37 -19.66
C THR A 2 4.43 25.40 -20.83
N MET A 3 5.08 24.25 -20.62
CA MET A 3 5.07 23.17 -21.59
C MET A 3 3.74 22.41 -21.52
N ARG A 4 2.86 22.67 -22.51
CA ARG A 4 1.67 21.88 -22.79
C ARG A 4 2.08 20.52 -23.39
N ARG A 5 1.45 19.43 -22.91
CA ARG A 5 1.60 18.06 -23.44
C ARG A 5 1.06 17.99 -24.89
N PRO A 6 1.67 17.21 -25.81
CA PRO A 6 1.11 17.01 -27.14
C PRO A 6 0.03 15.91 -27.17
N TRP A 7 -1.01 16.18 -27.97
CA TRP A 7 -2.19 15.37 -28.27
C TRP A 7 -1.86 14.01 -28.94
N ARG A 8 -2.68 12.98 -28.65
CA ARG A 8 -2.71 11.69 -29.35
C ARG A 8 -3.74 11.72 -30.48
N GLY A 9 -3.30 11.58 -31.73
CA GLY A 9 -4.16 11.39 -32.90
C GLY A 9 -4.24 9.91 -33.29
N TYR A 10 -5.45 9.39 -33.51
CA TYR A 10 -5.71 8.04 -34.03
C TYR A 10 -5.82 8.09 -35.57
N GLY A 11 -4.97 7.32 -36.26
CA GLY A 11 -5.07 7.07 -37.70
C GLY A 11 -5.82 5.77 -37.97
N TRP A 12 -6.86 5.83 -38.82
CA TRP A 12 -7.61 4.68 -39.30
C TRP A 12 -6.91 4.04 -40.51
N VAL A 13 -6.73 2.71 -40.50
CA VAL A 13 -6.33 1.93 -41.66
C VAL A 13 -7.49 1.02 -42.06
N LEU A 14 -7.97 1.19 -43.29
CA LEU A 14 -8.94 0.31 -43.95
C LEU A 14 -8.25 -0.99 -44.39
N LEU A 15 -8.82 -2.14 -44.03
CA LEU A 15 -8.43 -3.45 -44.55
C LEU A 15 -9.63 -4.10 -45.26
N THR A 16 -9.39 -4.51 -46.49
CA THR A 16 -10.30 -5.18 -47.42
C THR A 16 -10.61 -6.62 -46.99
N ALA A 17 -11.87 -7.03 -47.18
CA ALA A 17 -12.40 -8.33 -46.82
C ALA A 17 -11.98 -9.44 -47.80
N ALA A 18 -11.57 -10.59 -47.26
CA ALA A 18 -11.52 -11.87 -47.97
C ALA A 18 -12.32 -12.90 -47.15
N ALA A 19 -13.27 -13.55 -47.81
CA ALA A 19 -14.17 -14.54 -47.21
C ALA A 19 -13.45 -15.88 -47.00
N VAL A 20 -13.38 -16.35 -45.75
CA VAL A 20 -12.95 -17.70 -45.39
C VAL A 20 -14.15 -18.41 -44.75
N ALA A 21 -14.50 -19.57 -45.29
CA ALA A 21 -15.56 -20.43 -44.75
C ALA A 21 -15.15 -20.99 -43.38
N ILE A 22 -15.92 -20.66 -42.35
CA ILE A 22 -15.70 -21.11 -40.97
C ILE A 22 -16.57 -22.34 -40.71
N LEU A 23 -15.93 -23.47 -40.42
CA LEU A 23 -16.54 -24.59 -39.72
C LEU A 23 -16.94 -24.14 -38.31
N LEU A 24 -18.24 -24.20 -38.01
CA LEU A 24 -18.80 -23.86 -36.69
C LEU A 24 -18.23 -24.81 -35.62
N PRO A 25 -17.48 -24.31 -34.62
CA PRO A 25 -17.21 -25.11 -33.44
C PRO A 25 -18.49 -25.25 -32.61
N ALA A 26 -18.65 -26.41 -31.98
CA ALA A 26 -19.73 -26.68 -31.04
C ALA A 26 -19.83 -25.52 -30.01
N ALA A 27 -21.06 -25.10 -29.74
CA ALA A 27 -21.35 -24.02 -28.80
C ALA A 27 -20.62 -24.27 -27.47
N PRO A 28 -19.88 -23.28 -26.93
CA PRO A 28 -19.31 -23.43 -25.61
C PRO A 28 -20.45 -23.64 -24.63
N THR A 29 -20.36 -24.70 -23.84
CA THR A 29 -21.18 -24.86 -22.65
C THR A 29 -20.92 -23.65 -21.76
N PHE A 30 -21.89 -22.74 -21.67
CA PHE A 30 -21.83 -21.61 -20.76
C PHE A 30 -21.74 -22.16 -19.34
N ALA A 31 -20.55 -22.10 -18.76
CA ALA A 31 -20.39 -22.30 -17.33
C ALA A 31 -21.26 -21.26 -16.62
N ALA A 32 -22.26 -21.71 -15.86
CA ALA A 32 -23.18 -20.83 -15.17
C ALA A 32 -22.43 -19.77 -14.35
N ALA A 33 -22.88 -18.52 -14.50
CA ALA A 33 -22.36 -17.33 -13.84
C ALA A 33 -22.53 -17.41 -12.30
N ALA A 34 -22.09 -16.38 -11.56
CA ALA A 34 -22.49 -16.22 -10.15
C ALA A 34 -24.02 -16.37 -10.01
N PRO A 35 -24.56 -16.79 -8.84
CA PRO A 35 -26.00 -16.85 -8.63
C PRO A 35 -26.65 -15.55 -9.13
N GLU A 36 -27.61 -15.64 -10.05
CA GLU A 36 -28.12 -14.48 -10.81
C GLU A 36 -28.65 -13.35 -9.90
N ASP A 37 -29.03 -13.68 -8.66
CA ASP A 37 -29.54 -12.75 -7.66
C ASP A 37 -28.46 -12.06 -6.81
N LEU A 38 -27.20 -12.51 -6.86
CA LEU A 38 -26.15 -12.01 -5.96
C LEU A 38 -25.59 -10.66 -6.41
N LEU A 39 -25.49 -10.41 -7.72
CA LEU A 39 -24.95 -9.15 -8.24
C LEU A 39 -25.82 -7.93 -7.91
N PRO A 40 -27.15 -7.96 -8.14
CA PRO A 40 -28.00 -6.84 -7.74
C PRO A 40 -27.95 -6.57 -6.24
N LYS A 41 -27.90 -7.63 -5.41
CA LYS A 41 -27.77 -7.49 -3.94
C LYS A 41 -26.42 -6.90 -3.53
N ALA A 42 -25.34 -7.27 -4.20
CA ALA A 42 -24.02 -6.69 -3.96
C ALA A 42 -24.00 -5.20 -4.33
N CYS A 43 -24.57 -4.81 -5.47
CA CYS A 43 -24.69 -3.40 -5.86
C CYS A 43 -25.53 -2.58 -4.86
N ASP A 44 -26.67 -3.11 -4.40
CA ASP A 44 -27.49 -2.44 -3.38
C ASP A 44 -26.71 -2.26 -2.06
N ALA A 45 -26.03 -3.31 -1.59
CA ALA A 45 -25.21 -3.26 -0.39
C ALA A 45 -24.09 -2.20 -0.51
N MET A 46 -23.38 -2.16 -1.64
CA MET A 46 -22.35 -1.14 -1.92
C MET A 46 -22.91 0.27 -1.93
N ALA A 47 -24.09 0.47 -2.55
CA ALA A 47 -24.73 1.77 -2.66
C ALA A 47 -25.18 2.29 -1.29
N ARG A 48 -25.80 1.43 -0.46
CA ARG A 48 -26.22 1.75 0.90
C ARG A 48 -25.02 2.04 1.80
N ALA A 49 -24.00 1.19 1.76
CA ALA A 49 -22.77 1.37 2.54
C ALA A 49 -22.04 2.65 2.17
N THR A 50 -21.90 2.93 0.87
CA THR A 50 -21.28 4.17 0.40
C THR A 50 -22.09 5.38 0.80
N GLY A 51 -23.42 5.33 0.68
CA GLY A 51 -24.32 6.40 1.13
C GLY A 51 -24.07 6.77 2.59
N PHE A 52 -24.03 5.76 3.48
CA PHE A 52 -23.69 5.97 4.89
C PHE A 52 -22.28 6.53 5.07
N PHE A 53 -21.26 5.95 4.44
CA PHE A 53 -19.88 6.43 4.62
C PHE A 53 -19.72 7.87 4.13
N THR A 54 -20.34 8.24 3.01
CA THR A 54 -20.33 9.64 2.54
C THR A 54 -21.08 10.60 3.45
N SER A 55 -22.11 10.15 4.20
CA SER A 55 -22.85 11.03 5.11
C SER A 55 -22.08 11.37 6.39
N ILE A 56 -21.10 10.56 6.78
CA ILE A 56 -20.24 10.79 7.95
C ILE A 56 -18.86 11.38 7.60
N ALA A 57 -18.62 11.68 6.32
CA ALA A 57 -17.35 12.20 5.83
C ALA A 57 -17.13 13.64 6.31
N THR A 58 -15.91 13.94 6.77
CA THR A 58 -15.44 15.29 7.08
C THR A 58 -14.78 15.87 5.84
N ASN A 59 -15.46 16.77 5.12
CA ASN A 59 -14.92 17.41 3.90
C ASN A 59 -14.34 16.41 2.88
N GLY A 60 -14.92 15.21 2.79
CA GLY A 60 -14.52 14.15 1.87
C GLY A 60 -13.57 13.09 2.45
N GLY A 61 -13.07 13.25 3.68
CA GLY A 61 -12.27 12.22 4.36
C GLY A 61 -12.93 11.67 5.63
N TRP A 62 -12.25 10.74 6.31
CA TRP A 62 -12.81 10.01 7.45
C TRP A 62 -11.80 9.87 8.59
N ALA A 63 -12.31 9.76 9.82
CA ALA A 63 -11.55 9.18 10.94
C ALA A 63 -11.40 7.66 10.75
N GLY A 64 -10.51 7.00 11.49
CA GLY A 64 -10.31 5.55 11.38
C GLY A 64 -11.43 4.75 12.05
N ILE A 65 -11.93 5.23 13.20
CA ILE A 65 -12.94 4.55 14.02
C ILE A 65 -14.01 5.54 14.47
N TYR A 66 -15.26 5.09 14.51
CA TYR A 66 -16.41 5.83 15.04
C TYR A 66 -17.23 5.00 16.03
N SER A 67 -17.82 5.67 17.04
CA SER A 67 -18.87 5.06 17.84
C SER A 67 -20.13 4.86 16.99
N ALA A 68 -20.99 3.89 17.36
CA ALA A 68 -22.22 3.62 16.62
C ALA A 68 -23.18 4.81 16.55
N ASP A 69 -23.15 5.68 17.58
CA ASP A 69 -23.95 6.91 17.68
C ASP A 69 -23.23 8.14 17.10
N LEU A 70 -22.04 7.96 16.53
CA LEU A 70 -21.21 8.97 15.87
C LEU A 70 -20.76 10.14 16.77
N LYS A 71 -20.95 10.04 18.09
CA LYS A 71 -20.50 11.08 19.04
C LYS A 71 -18.99 11.07 19.24
N ASP A 72 -18.37 9.90 19.08
CA ASP A 72 -16.93 9.75 19.22
C ASP A 72 -16.29 9.27 17.92
N ARG A 73 -15.07 9.76 17.70
CA ARG A 73 -14.21 9.37 16.58
C ARG A 73 -12.75 9.34 16.97
N TRP A 74 -12.02 8.44 16.33
CA TRP A 74 -10.63 8.13 16.64
C TRP A 74 -9.83 7.77 15.39
N GLY A 75 -8.51 7.71 15.54
CA GLY A 75 -7.55 7.24 14.55
C GLY A 75 -7.49 5.71 14.46
N GLU A 76 -6.29 5.16 14.53
CA GLU A 76 -6.05 3.70 14.53
C GLU A 76 -6.60 3.05 15.81
N SER A 77 -6.60 3.77 16.92
CA SER A 77 -6.97 3.24 18.22
C SER A 77 -7.85 4.21 19.03
N THR A 78 -8.58 3.70 20.04
CA THR A 78 -9.52 4.50 20.84
C THR A 78 -8.86 5.50 21.80
N HIS A 79 -7.52 5.52 21.90
CA HIS A 79 -6.78 6.54 22.63
C HIS A 79 -6.35 7.71 21.75
N GLU A 80 -6.45 7.57 20.43
CA GLU A 80 -6.09 8.60 19.45
C GLU A 80 -7.34 9.33 19.00
N LYS A 81 -7.77 10.35 19.74
CA LYS A 81 -8.93 11.16 19.36
C LYS A 81 -8.70 11.83 18.00
N CYS A 82 -9.75 11.83 17.18
CA CYS A 82 -9.78 12.54 15.90
C CYS A 82 -10.83 13.66 15.99
N GLY A 83 -10.44 14.90 15.73
CA GLY A 83 -11.31 16.06 15.82
C GLY A 83 -12.45 16.06 14.78
N PRO A 84 -13.45 16.96 14.96
CA PRO A 84 -14.56 17.09 14.02
C PRO A 84 -14.11 17.48 12.61
N ASP A 85 -13.07 18.31 12.51
CA ASP A 85 -12.51 18.78 11.23
C ASP A 85 -11.23 18.03 10.80
N GLU A 86 -10.96 16.88 11.41
CA GLU A 86 -9.78 16.06 11.12
C GLU A 86 -10.16 14.78 10.38
N ILE A 87 -9.22 14.31 9.57
CA ILE A 87 -9.28 13.04 8.86
C ILE A 87 -8.02 12.22 9.15
N TRP A 88 -8.14 10.90 9.03
CA TRP A 88 -7.08 9.93 9.22
C TRP A 88 -6.49 9.51 7.88
N VAL A 89 -5.16 9.53 7.78
CA VAL A 89 -4.41 9.23 6.56
C VAL A 89 -3.83 7.81 6.60
N GLN A 90 -3.34 7.36 7.77
CA GLN A 90 -2.73 6.05 7.94
C GLN A 90 -3.70 4.93 7.48
N PRO A 91 -3.24 4.00 6.61
CA PRO A 91 -4.03 2.87 6.15
C PRO A 91 -4.49 1.92 7.28
N PRO A 92 -5.72 1.38 7.23
CA PRO A 92 -6.78 1.75 6.30
C PRO A 92 -7.45 3.07 6.73
N GLY A 93 -7.14 4.15 6.01
CA GLY A 93 -7.62 5.50 6.28
C GLY A 93 -8.27 6.11 5.04
N THR A 94 -8.28 7.45 4.98
CA THR A 94 -8.88 8.20 3.86
C THR A 94 -8.35 7.79 2.48
N PRO A 95 -7.03 7.57 2.26
CA PRO A 95 -6.53 7.08 0.97
C PRO A 95 -7.11 5.71 0.59
N THR A 96 -7.20 4.79 1.55
CA THR A 96 -7.70 3.43 1.32
C THR A 96 -9.20 3.40 1.04
N VAL A 97 -9.98 4.24 1.74
CA VAL A 97 -11.42 4.41 1.47
C VAL A 97 -11.63 5.04 0.09
N GLY A 98 -10.88 6.10 -0.24
CA GLY A 98 -10.91 6.70 -1.57
C GLY A 98 -10.59 5.69 -2.68
N GLY A 99 -9.57 4.85 -2.48
CA GLY A 99 -9.16 3.82 -3.43
C GLY A 99 -10.22 2.75 -3.66
N VAL A 100 -10.88 2.25 -2.62
CA VAL A 100 -11.95 1.25 -2.80
C VAL A 100 -13.20 1.85 -3.45
N LEU A 101 -13.48 3.14 -3.24
CA LEU A 101 -14.55 3.85 -3.94
C LEU A 101 -14.20 4.09 -5.42
N LEU A 102 -12.95 4.43 -5.73
CA LEU A 102 -12.50 4.51 -7.12
C LEU A 102 -12.59 3.15 -7.83
N TRP A 103 -12.27 2.07 -7.13
CA TRP A 103 -12.49 0.71 -7.62
C TRP A 103 -13.97 0.43 -7.87
N ALA A 104 -14.86 0.74 -6.92
CA ALA A 104 -16.30 0.60 -7.09
C ALA A 104 -16.82 1.37 -8.32
N TYR A 105 -16.31 2.57 -8.60
CA TYR A 105 -16.63 3.30 -9.83
C TYR A 105 -16.22 2.52 -11.08
N ARG A 106 -15.00 2.00 -11.14
CA ARG A 106 -14.51 1.22 -12.29
C ARG A 106 -15.32 -0.07 -12.50
N ALA A 107 -15.78 -0.69 -11.41
CA ALA A 107 -16.56 -1.93 -11.43
C ALA A 107 -18.06 -1.73 -11.78
N THR A 108 -18.62 -0.53 -11.60
CA THR A 108 -20.07 -0.26 -11.76
C THR A 108 -20.41 0.80 -12.79
N GLY A 109 -19.49 1.73 -13.07
CA GLY A 109 -19.75 2.96 -13.83
C GLY A 109 -20.55 4.02 -13.06
N GLU A 110 -20.95 3.77 -11.81
CA GLU A 110 -21.80 4.71 -11.07
C GLU A 110 -21.03 5.94 -10.56
N LYS A 111 -21.45 7.12 -11.01
CA LYS A 111 -20.78 8.41 -10.70
C LYS A 111 -20.72 8.75 -9.21
N ARG A 112 -21.59 8.17 -8.37
CA ARG A 112 -21.57 8.39 -6.91
C ARG A 112 -20.23 7.98 -6.29
N TYR A 113 -19.67 6.86 -6.75
CA TYR A 113 -18.42 6.33 -6.22
C TYR A 113 -17.24 7.20 -6.65
N LEU A 114 -17.23 7.65 -7.92
CA LEU A 114 -16.21 8.59 -8.41
C LEU A 114 -16.29 9.94 -7.69
N ALA A 115 -17.49 10.46 -7.44
CA ALA A 115 -17.67 11.70 -6.68
C ALA A 115 -17.10 11.57 -5.25
N ALA A 116 -17.36 10.44 -4.58
CA ALA A 116 -16.83 10.17 -3.24
C ALA A 116 -15.29 10.01 -3.25
N ALA A 117 -14.74 9.26 -4.20
CA ALA A 117 -13.29 9.12 -4.37
C ALA A 117 -12.61 10.47 -4.69
N ARG A 118 -13.22 11.29 -5.56
CA ARG A 118 -12.76 12.64 -5.86
C ARG A 118 -12.73 13.51 -4.61
N ASN A 119 -13.76 13.44 -3.77
CA ASN A 119 -13.81 14.20 -2.52
C ASN A 119 -12.73 13.74 -1.53
N ALA A 120 -12.45 12.44 -1.44
CA ALA A 120 -11.32 11.92 -0.68
C ALA A 120 -9.98 12.46 -1.19
N GLY A 121 -9.79 12.49 -2.52
CA GLY A 121 -8.61 13.08 -3.14
C GLY A 121 -8.45 14.56 -2.80
N ARG A 122 -9.54 15.34 -2.85
CA ARG A 122 -9.52 16.75 -2.43
C ARG A 122 -9.19 16.91 -0.95
N ALA A 123 -9.77 16.11 -0.07
CA ALA A 123 -9.49 16.15 1.36
C ALA A 123 -7.99 15.91 1.63
N LEU A 124 -7.39 14.93 0.94
CA LEU A 124 -5.96 14.64 1.04
C LEU A 124 -5.10 15.78 0.48
N VAL A 125 -5.41 16.33 -0.70
CA VAL A 125 -4.64 17.44 -1.29
C VAL A 125 -4.68 18.71 -0.43
N TRP A 126 -5.81 19.00 0.22
CA TRP A 126 -5.91 20.12 1.16
C TRP A 126 -5.26 19.82 2.51
N GLY A 127 -5.30 18.57 2.96
CA GLY A 127 -4.62 18.11 4.17
C GLY A 127 -3.09 17.97 4.01
N GLN A 128 -2.59 17.95 2.77
CA GLN A 128 -1.17 17.85 2.44
C GLN A 128 -0.39 19.02 3.04
N ARG A 129 0.80 18.76 3.59
CA ARG A 129 1.65 19.83 4.13
C ARG A 129 2.32 20.60 2.99
N THR A 130 2.74 21.83 3.27
CA THR A 130 3.51 22.68 2.33
C THR A 130 4.82 22.03 1.85
N VAL A 131 5.39 21.12 2.64
CA VAL A 131 6.58 20.34 2.23
C VAL A 131 6.24 19.18 1.29
N GLY A 132 4.99 18.73 1.27
CA GLY A 132 4.42 17.81 0.29
C GLY A 132 3.99 16.43 0.79
N GLY A 133 4.37 16.04 2.01
CA GLY A 133 3.89 14.80 2.63
C GLY A 133 2.63 14.99 3.48
N TRP A 134 2.29 13.93 4.22
CA TRP A 134 1.19 13.89 5.18
C TRP A 134 1.66 13.48 6.57
N ASP A 135 0.91 13.93 7.56
CA ASP A 135 0.92 13.37 8.90
C ASP A 135 -0.18 12.28 8.98
N HIS A 136 -0.16 11.41 10.00
CA HIS A 136 -1.18 10.37 10.22
C HIS A 136 -2.59 10.96 10.35
N ARG A 137 -2.69 12.20 10.85
CA ARG A 137 -3.91 12.97 10.98
C ARG A 137 -3.74 14.37 10.40
N VAL A 138 -4.72 14.83 9.63
CA VAL A 138 -4.70 16.16 9.02
C VAL A 138 -6.02 16.87 9.22
N SER A 139 -5.95 18.18 9.47
CA SER A 139 -7.14 19.04 9.46
C SER A 139 -7.55 19.35 8.03
N VAL A 140 -8.85 19.39 7.80
CA VAL A 140 -9.48 19.78 6.54
C VAL A 140 -10.48 20.93 6.76
N ALA A 141 -10.42 21.62 7.91
CA ALA A 141 -11.29 22.76 8.23
C ALA A 141 -11.17 23.90 7.19
N HIS A 142 -9.98 24.07 6.63
CA HIS A 142 -9.65 25.10 5.64
C HIS A 142 -10.03 24.73 4.19
N LEU A 143 -10.60 23.54 3.96
CA LEU A 143 -11.16 23.18 2.66
C LEU A 143 -12.53 23.84 2.49
N ALA A 144 -12.54 25.01 1.84
CA ALA A 144 -13.80 25.65 1.46
C ALA A 144 -14.51 24.85 0.34
N PRO A 145 -15.85 24.73 0.38
CA PRO A 145 -16.61 24.15 -0.72
C PRO A 145 -16.28 24.84 -2.05
N GLY A 146 -15.91 24.06 -3.06
CA GLY A 146 -15.58 24.58 -4.39
C GLY A 146 -14.22 25.27 -4.51
N ALA A 147 -13.36 25.25 -3.48
CA ALA A 147 -12.02 25.83 -3.56
C ALA A 147 -11.24 25.27 -4.78
N ALA A 148 -10.66 26.17 -5.58
CA ALA A 148 -9.93 25.79 -6.80
C ALA A 148 -8.49 25.36 -6.51
N ALA A 149 -7.89 25.88 -5.43
CA ALA A 149 -6.50 25.62 -5.05
C ALA A 149 -6.37 25.32 -3.55
N PRO A 150 -5.43 24.44 -3.16
CA PRO A 150 -5.22 24.04 -1.77
C PRO A 150 -4.49 25.10 -0.93
N ALA A 151 -5.03 25.38 0.26
CA ALA A 151 -4.39 26.20 1.28
C ALA A 151 -3.63 25.31 2.29
N ARG A 152 -2.41 24.90 1.95
CA ARG A 152 -1.65 23.91 2.73
C ARG A 152 -1.05 24.50 4.00
N LEU A 153 -1.03 23.70 5.07
CA LEU A 153 -0.39 24.07 6.34
C LEU A 153 1.07 23.64 6.38
N LYS A 154 1.89 24.32 7.19
CA LYS A 154 3.23 23.84 7.56
C LYS A 154 3.10 22.65 8.52
N GLY A 155 4.14 21.82 8.61
CA GLY A 155 4.18 20.71 9.57
C GLY A 155 5.18 19.64 9.15
N HIS A 156 5.39 18.69 10.06
CA HIS A 156 6.08 17.46 9.76
C HIS A 156 5.16 16.48 9.03
N CYS A 157 5.78 15.59 8.28
CA CYS A 157 5.18 14.50 7.56
C CYS A 157 5.89 13.21 7.95
N THR A 158 5.26 12.08 7.70
CA THR A 158 5.81 10.77 8.05
C THR A 158 5.65 9.79 6.90
N PHE A 159 6.63 8.89 6.84
CA PHE A 159 6.64 7.71 5.98
C PHE A 159 6.29 6.43 6.74
N ASP A 160 6.10 6.54 8.05
CA ASP A 160 5.64 5.45 8.91
C ASP A 160 4.29 4.93 8.42
N ASP A 161 4.08 3.61 8.53
CA ASP A 161 2.84 2.94 8.16
C ASP A 161 2.23 3.37 6.80
N ASP A 162 3.07 3.58 5.78
CA ASP A 162 2.61 3.91 4.41
C ASP A 162 1.75 5.19 4.33
N ILE A 163 1.90 6.13 5.29
CA ILE A 163 1.06 7.34 5.38
C ILE A 163 1.20 8.24 4.15
N THR A 164 2.42 8.71 3.86
CA THR A 164 2.64 9.60 2.71
C THR A 164 2.58 8.83 1.40
N GLN A 165 3.15 7.62 1.39
CA GLN A 165 3.26 6.76 0.23
C GLN A 165 1.87 6.32 -0.26
N GLY A 166 1.03 5.80 0.63
CA GLY A 166 -0.34 5.39 0.32
C GLY A 166 -1.25 6.55 -0.09
N ALA A 167 -1.03 7.76 0.45
CA ALA A 167 -1.71 8.96 -0.03
C ALA A 167 -1.31 9.29 -1.48
N ILE A 168 -0.03 9.24 -1.81
CA ILE A 168 0.47 9.47 -3.18
C ILE A 168 -0.07 8.40 -4.14
N ASP A 169 -0.05 7.12 -3.75
CA ASP A 169 -0.57 6.01 -4.56
C ASP A 169 -2.03 6.22 -4.95
N PHE A 170 -2.87 6.56 -3.97
CA PHE A 170 -4.27 6.81 -4.24
C PHE A 170 -4.47 8.02 -5.16
N LEU A 171 -3.75 9.13 -4.93
CA LEU A 171 -3.86 10.31 -5.78
C LEU A 171 -3.37 10.04 -7.21
N MET A 172 -2.31 9.25 -7.38
CA MET A 172 -1.84 8.82 -8.69
C MET A 172 -2.85 7.91 -9.40
N ASP A 173 -3.51 7.00 -8.68
CA ASP A 173 -4.55 6.15 -9.26
C ASP A 173 -5.81 6.96 -9.66
N LEU A 174 -6.16 7.96 -8.85
CA LEU A 174 -7.22 8.91 -9.17
C LEU A 174 -6.89 9.74 -10.41
N ASP A 175 -5.63 10.18 -10.56
CA ASP A 175 -5.13 10.96 -11.70
C ASP A 175 -5.24 10.21 -13.04
N ARG A 176 -5.26 8.87 -13.01
CA ARG A 176 -5.56 8.06 -14.22
C ARG A 176 -7.00 8.21 -14.70
N THR A 177 -7.88 8.69 -13.84
CA THR A 177 -9.33 8.74 -14.06
C THR A 177 -9.83 10.18 -14.18
N LEU A 178 -9.21 11.13 -13.46
CA LEU A 178 -9.57 12.54 -13.43
C LEU A 178 -8.43 13.40 -13.97
N ASP A 179 -8.78 14.38 -14.81
CA ASP A 179 -7.85 15.41 -15.27
C ASP A 179 -8.20 16.73 -14.58
N GLU A 180 -7.64 16.96 -13.39
CA GLU A 180 -7.93 18.12 -12.56
C GLU A 180 -6.66 18.81 -12.03
N PRO A 181 -6.52 20.14 -12.16
CA PRO A 181 -5.28 20.84 -11.80
C PRO A 181 -4.83 20.68 -10.35
N TRP A 182 -5.76 20.61 -9.39
CA TRP A 182 -5.41 20.41 -7.97
C TRP A 182 -4.84 19.00 -7.72
N LEU A 183 -5.21 18.02 -8.55
CA LEU A 183 -4.75 16.64 -8.42
C LEU A 183 -3.31 16.51 -8.95
N ASP A 184 -3.03 17.04 -10.13
CA ASP A 184 -1.65 17.12 -10.67
C ASP A 184 -0.72 17.88 -9.71
N ASP A 185 -1.18 18.99 -9.13
CA ASP A 185 -0.44 19.74 -8.10
C ASP A 185 -0.14 18.88 -6.86
N GLY A 186 -1.14 18.18 -6.33
CA GLY A 186 -0.97 17.30 -5.16
C GLY A 186 -0.01 16.14 -5.40
N VAL A 187 -0.15 15.45 -6.54
CA VAL A 187 0.72 14.34 -6.94
C VAL A 187 2.16 14.82 -7.11
N ARG A 188 2.38 15.90 -7.87
CA ARG A 188 3.73 16.45 -8.09
C ARG A 188 4.39 16.87 -6.79
N LEU A 189 3.65 17.53 -5.90
CA LEU A 189 4.18 17.97 -4.63
C LEU A 189 4.55 16.78 -3.73
N GLY A 190 3.77 15.70 -3.73
CA GLY A 190 4.07 14.47 -2.99
C GLY A 190 5.30 13.73 -3.54
N LEU A 191 5.44 13.61 -4.86
CA LEU A 191 6.62 13.01 -5.50
C LEU A 191 7.88 13.88 -5.29
N ALA A 192 7.74 15.20 -5.35
CA ALA A 192 8.84 16.11 -5.03
C ALA A 192 9.26 16.00 -3.56
N PHE A 193 8.31 15.77 -2.64
CA PHE A 193 8.60 15.52 -1.22
C PHE A 193 9.44 14.25 -1.01
N LEU A 194 9.08 13.14 -1.66
CA LEU A 194 9.88 11.91 -1.64
C LEU A 194 11.32 12.18 -2.07
N LEU A 195 11.52 12.89 -3.18
CA LEU A 195 12.87 13.20 -3.67
C LEU A 195 13.63 14.17 -2.75
N LYS A 196 12.94 15.14 -2.16
CA LYS A 196 13.52 16.16 -1.28
C LYS A 196 13.93 15.61 0.08
N SER A 197 13.18 14.65 0.62
CA SER A 197 13.46 14.05 1.94
C SER A 197 14.48 12.91 1.86
N GLN A 198 14.85 12.48 0.66
CA GLN A 198 15.88 11.46 0.45
C GLN A 198 17.26 11.99 0.85
N PHE A 199 17.97 11.24 1.68
CA PHE A 199 19.35 11.56 2.06
C PHE A 199 20.32 11.38 0.87
N PRO A 200 21.50 12.03 0.90
CA PRO A 200 22.51 11.88 -0.15
C PRO A 200 22.96 10.42 -0.41
N ASN A 201 22.91 9.56 0.61
CA ASN A 201 23.23 8.13 0.50
C ASN A 201 22.06 7.29 -0.05
N GLY A 202 20.90 7.89 -0.34
CA GLY A 202 19.73 7.22 -0.92
C GLY A 202 18.64 6.80 0.07
N ALA A 203 18.90 6.86 1.38
CA ALA A 203 17.93 6.49 2.41
C ALA A 203 16.80 7.52 2.59
N TRP A 204 15.79 7.15 3.38
CA TRP A 204 14.74 8.05 3.88
C TRP A 204 14.65 8.02 5.40
N PRO A 205 14.28 9.15 6.05
CA PRO A 205 13.93 9.19 7.46
C PRO A 205 12.55 8.59 7.70
N GLN A 206 12.17 8.34 8.96
CA GLN A 206 10.77 8.04 9.30
C GLN A 206 9.92 9.31 9.19
N TRP A 207 10.44 10.46 9.66
CA TRP A 207 9.75 11.75 9.63
C TRP A 207 10.55 12.82 8.86
N TYR A 208 9.85 13.68 8.13
CA TYR A 208 10.44 14.84 7.46
C TYR A 208 9.52 16.07 7.48
N PRO A 209 10.00 17.30 7.74
CA PRO A 209 11.38 17.66 8.09
C PRO A 209 11.86 16.92 9.34
N LEU A 210 13.17 16.77 9.47
CA LEU A 210 13.78 16.04 10.58
C LEU A 210 13.35 16.63 11.92
N ARG A 211 13.16 15.76 12.93
CA ARG A 211 12.60 16.12 14.23
C ARG A 211 13.43 15.68 15.43
N GLY A 212 14.58 15.04 15.19
CA GLY A 212 15.45 14.46 16.20
C GLY A 212 15.02 13.04 16.60
N GLY A 213 15.95 12.32 17.25
CA GLY A 213 15.72 10.95 17.71
C GLY A 213 15.80 9.92 16.58
N TYR A 214 15.27 8.73 16.85
CA TYR A 214 15.30 7.63 15.87
C TYR A 214 14.45 7.92 14.63
N GLN A 215 13.55 8.92 14.70
CA GLN A 215 12.71 9.32 13.58
C GLN A 215 13.50 9.89 12.40
N ASP A 216 14.73 10.35 12.65
CA ASP A 216 15.63 10.91 11.62
C ASP A 216 16.53 9.84 10.98
N TYR A 217 16.59 8.64 11.53
CA TYR A 217 17.45 7.56 11.07
C TYR A 217 17.06 7.03 9.69
N TYR A 218 17.95 6.29 9.06
CA TYR A 218 17.65 5.57 7.82
C TYR A 218 16.70 4.42 8.14
N THR A 219 15.43 4.54 7.76
CA THR A 219 14.36 3.71 8.32
C THR A 219 13.79 2.71 7.32
N PHE A 220 13.92 1.43 7.63
CA PHE A 220 13.18 0.33 6.98
C PHE A 220 11.94 -0.08 7.76
N ASN A 221 11.83 0.32 9.03
CA ASN A 221 10.65 0.03 9.85
C ASN A 221 9.37 0.40 9.09
N ASP A 222 8.38 -0.50 9.16
CA ASP A 222 7.09 -0.38 8.49
C ASP A 222 7.20 -0.02 7.00
N ASN A 223 8.20 -0.60 6.33
CA ASN A 223 8.47 -0.45 4.90
C ASN A 223 8.82 0.97 4.44
N THR A 224 9.15 1.90 5.34
CA THR A 224 9.42 3.32 5.02
C THR A 224 10.24 3.51 3.72
N ILE A 225 11.48 3.01 3.65
CA ILE A 225 12.31 3.09 2.43
C ILE A 225 11.72 2.26 1.27
N ASN A 226 11.18 1.07 1.55
CA ASN A 226 10.68 0.13 0.54
C ASN A 226 9.50 0.74 -0.23
N ASP A 227 8.54 1.35 0.47
CA ASP A 227 7.37 1.99 -0.13
C ASP A 227 7.74 3.30 -0.85
N CYS A 228 8.72 4.06 -0.37
CA CYS A 228 9.28 5.18 -1.13
C CYS A 228 9.81 4.73 -2.50
N ILE A 229 10.58 3.64 -2.54
CA ILE A 229 11.09 3.06 -3.79
C ILE A 229 9.92 2.62 -4.68
N ARG A 230 8.95 1.88 -4.12
CA ARG A 230 7.78 1.38 -4.84
C ARG A 230 6.99 2.51 -5.51
N VAL A 231 6.62 3.56 -4.76
CA VAL A 231 5.89 4.72 -5.27
C VAL A 231 6.65 5.42 -6.39
N LEU A 232 7.97 5.59 -6.26
CA LEU A 232 8.78 6.21 -7.31
C LEU A 232 8.85 5.36 -8.59
N LEU A 233 8.88 4.03 -8.47
CA LEU A 233 8.78 3.13 -9.63
C LEU A 233 7.39 3.19 -10.28
N ASP A 234 6.32 3.24 -9.50
CA ASP A 234 4.95 3.40 -10.00
C ASP A 234 4.76 4.77 -10.69
N ALA A 235 5.36 5.83 -10.15
CA ALA A 235 5.37 7.15 -10.78
C ALA A 235 6.14 7.14 -12.10
N HIS A 236 7.28 6.44 -12.17
CA HIS A 236 8.02 6.29 -13.43
C HIS A 236 7.19 5.51 -14.47
N ARG A 237 6.49 4.44 -14.06
CA ARG A 237 5.60 3.68 -14.96
C ARG A 237 4.49 4.56 -15.53
N GLN A 238 3.89 5.43 -14.72
CA GLN A 238 2.75 6.24 -15.11
C GLN A 238 3.14 7.50 -15.89
N TYR A 239 4.18 8.20 -15.45
CA TYR A 239 4.53 9.53 -15.97
C TYR A 239 5.83 9.57 -16.79
N GLY A 240 6.68 8.55 -16.69
CA GLY A 240 7.95 8.47 -17.41
C GLY A 240 9.01 9.48 -16.95
N TRP A 241 8.87 10.06 -15.76
CA TRP A 241 9.77 11.10 -15.26
C TRP A 241 11.12 10.53 -14.80
N PRO A 242 12.25 10.92 -15.42
CA PRO A 242 13.55 10.30 -15.13
C PRO A 242 14.03 10.52 -13.69
N GLU A 243 13.65 11.63 -13.06
CA GLU A 243 14.05 11.97 -11.69
C GLU A 243 13.49 11.01 -10.63
N VAL A 244 12.27 10.47 -10.83
CA VAL A 244 11.69 9.49 -9.90
C VAL A 244 12.39 8.14 -10.03
N LEU A 245 12.75 7.72 -11.25
CA LEU A 245 13.56 6.51 -11.45
C LEU A 245 14.96 6.67 -10.83
N ALA A 246 15.58 7.84 -10.98
CA ALA A 246 16.85 8.13 -10.33
C ALA A 246 16.75 8.06 -8.81
N GLY A 247 15.66 8.59 -8.22
CA GLY A 247 15.39 8.48 -6.79
C GLY A 247 15.21 7.03 -6.32
N ALA A 248 14.43 6.23 -7.06
CA ALA A 248 14.23 4.81 -6.77
C ALA A 248 15.55 4.02 -6.82
N LYS A 249 16.40 4.27 -7.84
CA LYS A 249 17.72 3.64 -7.96
C LYS A 249 18.65 3.99 -6.80
N ARG A 250 18.71 5.27 -6.39
CA ARG A 250 19.47 5.67 -5.20
C ARG A 250 18.98 4.97 -3.93
N GLY A 251 17.66 4.83 -3.78
CA GLY A 251 17.07 4.03 -2.71
C GLY A 251 17.53 2.58 -2.75
N GLY A 252 17.46 1.94 -3.91
CA GLY A 252 17.97 0.59 -4.13
C GLY A 252 19.45 0.44 -3.80
N ASP A 253 20.27 1.40 -4.20
CA ASP A 253 21.71 1.42 -3.93
C ASP A 253 21.98 1.50 -2.41
N PHE A 254 21.17 2.26 -1.66
CA PHE A 254 21.20 2.25 -0.20
C PHE A 254 20.82 0.87 0.38
N VAL A 255 19.79 0.20 -0.15
CA VAL A 255 19.42 -1.15 0.30
C VAL A 255 20.59 -2.12 0.12
N VAL A 256 21.28 -2.08 -1.02
CA VAL A 256 22.47 -2.90 -1.26
C VAL A 256 23.59 -2.55 -0.27
N ALA A 257 23.90 -1.26 -0.11
CA ALA A 257 25.02 -0.79 0.71
C ALA A 257 24.80 -0.97 2.22
N SER A 258 23.56 -0.98 2.69
CA SER A 258 23.20 -1.10 4.11
C SER A 258 23.14 -2.56 4.61
N ARG A 259 23.28 -3.55 3.71
CA ARG A 259 23.33 -4.96 4.12
C ARG A 259 24.50 -5.16 5.07
N LEU A 260 24.23 -5.79 6.21
CA LEU A 260 25.28 -6.10 7.16
C LEU A 260 26.26 -7.13 6.57
N PRO A 261 27.54 -7.10 6.98
CA PRO A 261 28.52 -8.07 6.53
C PRO A 261 28.18 -9.48 7.02
N GLU A 262 28.90 -10.48 6.51
CA GLU A 262 28.87 -11.82 7.11
C GLU A 262 29.33 -11.77 8.59
N PRO A 263 28.82 -12.65 9.46
CA PRO A 263 27.93 -13.78 9.16
C PRO A 263 26.43 -13.46 9.18
N GLN A 264 26.02 -12.22 9.48
CA GLN A 264 24.62 -11.81 9.63
C GLN A 264 24.16 -10.88 8.51
N SER A 265 24.16 -11.40 7.29
CA SER A 265 23.93 -10.64 6.05
C SER A 265 22.49 -10.16 5.80
N GLY A 266 21.74 -9.85 6.85
CA GLY A 266 20.43 -9.20 6.78
C GLY A 266 20.51 -7.68 6.98
N TRP A 267 19.36 -7.10 7.36
CA TRP A 267 19.21 -5.66 7.61
C TRP A 267 18.55 -5.38 8.95
N ALA A 268 18.87 -4.24 9.56
CA ALA A 268 18.19 -3.72 10.75
C ALA A 268 16.91 -2.95 10.39
N GLN A 269 16.02 -2.73 11.36
CA GLN A 269 14.85 -1.85 11.16
C GLN A 269 15.26 -0.40 10.86
N GLN A 270 16.34 0.07 11.48
CA GLN A 270 16.87 1.41 11.23
C GLN A 270 18.37 1.45 11.47
N TYR A 271 19.02 2.40 10.80
CA TYR A 271 20.43 2.68 10.94
C TYR A 271 20.64 4.13 11.34
N SER A 272 21.50 4.37 12.32
CA SER A 272 21.96 5.72 12.63
C SER A 272 22.69 6.33 11.41
N HIS A 273 22.96 7.63 11.45
CA HIS A 273 23.71 8.29 10.39
C HIS A 273 25.15 7.77 10.21
N ASP A 274 25.67 7.04 11.21
CA ASP A 274 26.95 6.31 11.16
C ASP A 274 26.83 4.90 10.55
N MET A 275 25.69 4.56 9.94
CA MET A 275 25.41 3.26 9.31
C MET A 275 25.46 2.06 10.29
N LYS A 276 25.14 2.29 11.56
CA LYS A 276 25.05 1.23 12.58
C LYS A 276 23.58 0.91 12.88
N PRO A 277 23.20 -0.37 13.04
CA PRO A 277 21.91 -0.72 13.62
C PRO A 277 21.65 0.09 14.90
N ALA A 278 20.46 0.66 15.02
CA ALA A 278 20.17 1.61 16.10
C ALA A 278 18.84 1.29 16.79
N TRP A 279 18.71 1.76 18.03
CA TRP A 279 17.45 1.72 18.77
C TRP A 279 16.38 2.55 18.06
N ALA A 280 15.14 2.07 18.08
CA ALA A 280 13.96 2.90 17.83
C ALA A 280 13.22 3.16 19.15
N ARG A 281 12.06 2.54 19.34
CA ARG A 281 11.34 2.57 20.63
C ARG A 281 12.10 1.74 21.67
N ALA A 282 11.74 1.91 22.94
CA ALA A 282 12.39 1.20 24.07
C ALA A 282 12.41 -0.33 23.93
N PHE A 283 11.49 -0.92 23.15
CA PHE A 283 11.41 -2.35 22.90
C PHE A 283 11.99 -2.76 21.53
N GLU A 284 12.63 -1.86 20.79
CA GLU A 284 13.20 -2.12 19.46
C GLU A 284 14.73 -1.90 19.47
N PRO A 285 15.50 -2.87 20.01
CA PRO A 285 16.96 -2.77 20.09
C PRO A 285 17.65 -2.85 18.73
N PRO A 286 18.92 -2.40 18.64
CA PRO A 286 19.80 -2.66 17.51
C PRO A 286 19.89 -4.16 17.22
N ALA A 287 19.38 -4.58 16.08
CA ALA A 287 19.29 -5.99 15.73
C ALA A 287 19.22 -6.19 14.22
N VAL A 288 19.62 -7.38 13.77
CA VAL A 288 19.29 -7.84 12.42
C VAL A 288 17.85 -8.31 12.42
N CYS A 289 17.03 -7.77 11.53
CA CYS A 289 15.58 -7.94 11.52
C CYS A 289 15.14 -8.86 10.38
N SER A 290 14.53 -10.00 10.69
CA SER A 290 14.09 -10.97 9.68
C SER A 290 12.94 -10.44 8.81
N ALA A 291 12.03 -9.66 9.41
CA ALA A 291 10.93 -9.04 8.66
C ALA A 291 11.45 -8.06 7.61
N VAL A 292 12.35 -7.16 8.01
CA VAL A 292 12.97 -6.17 7.11
C VAL A 292 13.82 -6.85 6.05
N THR A 293 14.58 -7.89 6.42
CA THR A 293 15.38 -8.64 5.46
C THR A 293 14.51 -9.26 4.36
N SER A 294 13.37 -9.86 4.72
CA SER A 294 12.39 -10.40 3.77
C SER A 294 11.84 -9.33 2.81
N ARG A 295 11.53 -8.14 3.33
CA ARG A 295 11.01 -6.99 2.56
C ARG A 295 12.07 -6.40 1.63
N ASN A 296 13.31 -6.26 2.10
CA ASN A 296 14.43 -5.78 1.29
C ASN A 296 14.76 -6.75 0.15
N ILE A 297 14.67 -8.06 0.37
CA ILE A 297 14.80 -9.05 -0.72
C ILE A 297 13.74 -8.81 -1.80
N GLN A 298 12.46 -8.64 -1.43
CA GLN A 298 11.40 -8.36 -2.40
C GLN A 298 11.66 -7.05 -3.17
N THR A 299 12.01 -5.98 -2.46
CA THR A 299 12.30 -4.66 -3.07
C THR A 299 13.47 -4.72 -4.05
N LEU A 300 14.52 -5.47 -3.71
CA LEU A 300 15.67 -5.66 -4.58
C LEU A 300 15.33 -6.47 -5.83
N VAL A 301 14.49 -7.51 -5.70
CA VAL A 301 14.01 -8.26 -6.87
C VAL A 301 13.15 -7.37 -7.77
N ASP A 302 12.23 -6.59 -7.21
CA ASP A 302 11.37 -5.67 -7.97
C ASP A 302 12.19 -4.60 -8.70
N LEU A 303 13.21 -4.04 -8.05
CA LEU A 303 14.16 -3.12 -8.67
C LEU A 303 14.96 -3.79 -9.79
N ALA A 304 15.47 -4.99 -9.57
CA ALA A 304 16.22 -5.74 -10.58
C ALA A 304 15.36 -5.99 -11.83
N VAL A 305 14.13 -6.46 -11.65
CA VAL A 305 13.18 -6.71 -12.75
C VAL A 305 12.84 -5.42 -13.47
N TYR A 306 12.55 -4.35 -12.73
CA TYR A 306 12.15 -3.08 -13.33
C TYR A 306 13.28 -2.41 -14.11
N THR A 307 14.49 -2.40 -13.55
CA THR A 307 15.65 -1.71 -14.12
C THR A 307 16.49 -2.57 -15.04
N LYS A 308 16.26 -3.89 -15.03
CA LYS A 308 17.08 -4.92 -15.68
C LYS A 308 18.54 -4.89 -15.20
N ASP A 309 18.76 -4.46 -13.95
CA ASP A 309 20.08 -4.37 -13.36
C ASP A 309 20.31 -5.50 -12.34
N ALA A 310 21.15 -6.45 -12.71
CA ALA A 310 21.45 -7.63 -11.91
C ALA A 310 22.16 -7.31 -10.58
N LYS A 311 22.76 -6.11 -10.43
CA LYS A 311 23.45 -5.72 -9.19
C LYS A 311 22.54 -5.80 -7.97
N TYR A 312 21.24 -5.57 -8.14
CA TYR A 312 20.27 -5.63 -7.06
C TYR A 312 20.02 -7.07 -6.56
N LEU A 313 20.32 -8.10 -7.38
CA LEU A 313 20.19 -9.50 -6.98
C LEU A 313 21.40 -10.01 -6.17
N GLU A 314 22.58 -9.43 -6.36
CA GLU A 314 23.84 -9.85 -5.72
C GLU A 314 23.81 -9.99 -4.19
N PRO A 315 23.19 -9.10 -3.40
CA PRO A 315 23.14 -9.26 -1.93
C PRO A 315 22.24 -10.39 -1.44
N ILE A 316 21.31 -10.89 -2.26
CA ILE A 316 20.20 -11.76 -1.82
C ILE A 316 20.67 -13.16 -1.35
N PRO A 317 21.60 -13.87 -2.02
CA PRO A 317 22.05 -15.19 -1.59
C PRO A 317 22.55 -15.24 -0.14
N LEU A 318 23.38 -14.27 0.27
CA LEU A 318 23.92 -14.21 1.64
C LEU A 318 22.83 -13.90 2.66
N ALA A 319 21.88 -13.01 2.32
CA ALA A 319 20.73 -12.73 3.17
C ALA A 319 19.83 -13.97 3.37
N LEU A 320 19.56 -14.72 2.31
CA LEU A 320 18.80 -15.97 2.37
C LEU A 320 19.55 -17.05 3.16
N ALA A 321 20.88 -17.14 3.04
CA ALA A 321 21.70 -18.05 3.83
C ALA A 321 21.62 -17.73 5.33
N TRP A 322 21.69 -16.44 5.70
CA TRP A 322 21.49 -16.00 7.07
C TRP A 322 20.09 -16.35 7.59
N LEU A 323 19.03 -16.00 6.84
CA LEU A 323 17.65 -16.37 7.19
C LEU A 323 17.49 -17.88 7.35
N GLY A 324 18.16 -18.69 6.52
CA GLY A 324 18.16 -20.14 6.61
C GLY A 324 18.71 -20.67 7.94
N ARG A 325 19.83 -20.12 8.41
CA ARG A 325 20.47 -20.51 9.68
C ARG A 325 19.79 -19.91 10.91
N SER A 326 19.06 -18.81 10.76
CA SER A 326 18.37 -18.13 11.87
C SER A 326 16.97 -18.68 12.16
N LYS A 327 16.45 -19.66 11.40
CA LYS A 327 15.13 -20.27 11.66
C LYS A 327 15.02 -20.75 13.11
N LEU A 328 13.92 -20.40 13.79
CA LEU A 328 13.57 -20.99 15.09
C LEU A 328 13.00 -22.40 14.91
N LYS A 329 12.13 -22.53 13.90
CA LYS A 329 11.58 -23.81 13.40
C LYS A 329 11.05 -23.60 11.98
N ALA A 330 10.51 -24.65 11.37
CA ALA A 330 9.92 -24.56 10.04
C ALA A 330 8.88 -23.42 9.96
N GLY A 331 9.13 -22.45 9.07
CA GLY A 331 8.23 -21.33 8.85
C GLY A 331 8.20 -20.26 9.95
N LEU A 332 9.12 -20.29 10.93
CA LEU A 332 9.11 -19.34 12.05
C LEU A 332 10.49 -18.75 12.34
N TRP A 333 10.54 -17.44 12.47
CA TRP A 333 11.72 -16.64 12.82
C TRP A 333 11.39 -15.68 13.95
N ALA A 334 12.38 -15.30 14.74
CA ALA A 334 12.27 -14.13 15.60
C ALA A 334 12.27 -12.86 14.72
N ARG A 335 11.71 -11.77 15.23
CA ARG A 335 11.78 -10.48 14.55
C ARG A 335 13.21 -9.97 14.57
N PHE A 336 13.89 -10.11 15.71
CA PHE A 336 15.20 -9.54 15.99
C PHE A 336 16.22 -10.61 16.38
N TYR A 337 17.42 -10.47 15.82
CA TYR A 337 18.60 -11.25 16.18
C TYR A 337 19.71 -10.28 16.61
N GLU A 338 20.29 -10.53 17.78
CA GLU A 338 21.38 -9.74 18.33
C GLU A 338 22.56 -9.71 17.37
N VAL A 339 23.13 -8.51 17.18
CA VAL A 339 24.30 -8.29 16.33
C VAL A 339 25.52 -8.97 16.97
N GLY A 340 26.28 -9.71 16.17
CA GLY A 340 27.45 -10.49 16.58
C GLY A 340 27.11 -11.92 16.97
N THR A 341 26.13 -12.14 17.85
CA THR A 341 25.84 -13.48 18.40
C THR A 341 24.79 -14.26 17.62
N ASN A 342 23.94 -13.57 16.86
CA ASN A 342 22.80 -14.16 16.15
C ASN A 342 21.79 -14.87 17.07
N LYS A 343 21.74 -14.51 18.36
CA LYS A 343 20.70 -14.98 19.27
C LYS A 343 19.39 -14.24 19.02
N PRO A 344 18.23 -14.92 19.02
CA PRO A 344 16.93 -14.26 19.08
C PRO A 344 16.87 -13.34 20.30
N ILE A 345 16.35 -12.13 20.13
CA ILE A 345 16.15 -11.18 21.22
C ILE A 345 14.76 -10.54 21.17
N TYR A 346 14.32 -10.10 22.34
CA TYR A 346 13.03 -9.47 22.60
C TYR A 346 13.27 -8.19 23.39
N GLY A 347 12.33 -7.25 23.31
CA GLY A 347 12.41 -5.97 24.02
C GLY A 347 11.14 -5.71 24.79
N ASP A 348 11.24 -4.89 25.84
CA ASP A 348 10.10 -4.44 26.62
C ASP A 348 10.15 -2.92 26.84
N ARG A 349 9.11 -2.37 27.47
CA ARG A 349 9.02 -0.94 27.80
C ARG A 349 10.08 -0.49 28.82
N ASP A 350 10.76 -1.43 29.47
CA ASP A 350 11.87 -1.17 30.39
C ASP A 350 13.18 -0.77 29.68
N GLY A 351 13.22 -0.80 28.35
CA GLY A 351 14.39 -0.43 27.57
C GLY A 351 15.47 -1.50 27.51
N LYS A 352 15.18 -2.74 27.94
CA LYS A 352 16.16 -3.82 28.02
C LYS A 352 15.97 -4.86 26.93
N VAL A 353 17.07 -5.55 26.65
CA VAL A 353 17.12 -6.73 25.80
C VAL A 353 16.86 -7.96 26.66
N HIS A 354 15.92 -8.79 26.21
CA HIS A 354 15.52 -10.07 26.80
C HIS A 354 15.77 -11.18 25.78
N TYR A 355 15.93 -12.42 26.26
CA TYR A 355 16.28 -13.58 25.43
C TYR A 355 15.17 -14.64 25.35
N THR A 356 14.10 -14.47 26.13
CA THR A 356 12.90 -15.30 26.06
C THR A 356 11.64 -14.43 26.01
N LEU A 357 10.53 -14.98 25.51
CA LEU A 357 9.25 -14.27 25.51
C LEU A 357 8.67 -14.16 26.93
N GLU A 358 9.02 -15.11 27.79
CA GLU A 358 8.59 -15.18 29.19
C GLU A 358 9.11 -14.02 30.03
N GLU A 359 10.26 -13.45 29.65
CA GLU A 359 10.92 -12.31 30.29
C GLU A 359 10.24 -10.97 30.01
N ILE A 360 9.47 -10.85 28.93
CA ILE A 360 8.78 -9.60 28.56
C ILE A 360 7.33 -9.57 29.07
N SER A 361 6.82 -8.36 29.32
CA SER A 361 5.47 -8.08 29.77
C SER A 361 4.39 -8.66 28.85
N GLU A 362 3.24 -9.02 29.43
CA GLU A 362 2.10 -9.57 28.69
C GLU A 362 1.61 -8.62 27.58
N GLU A 363 1.61 -7.31 27.86
CA GLU A 363 1.22 -6.26 26.92
C GLU A 363 2.14 -6.22 25.69
N ARG A 364 3.46 -6.30 25.86
CA ARG A 364 4.39 -6.37 24.72
C ARG A 364 4.40 -7.74 24.05
N ARG A 365 4.23 -8.82 24.81
CA ARG A 365 4.22 -10.19 24.28
C ARG A 365 3.04 -10.42 23.33
N SER A 366 1.87 -9.88 23.65
CA SER A 366 0.63 -10.04 22.87
C SER A 366 0.42 -8.91 21.85
N GLY A 367 0.87 -7.69 22.15
CA GLY A 367 0.64 -6.50 21.32
C GLY A 367 1.66 -6.27 20.21
N TYR A 368 2.70 -7.10 20.09
CA TYR A 368 3.73 -6.95 19.06
C TYR A 368 4.14 -8.31 18.48
N SER A 369 4.33 -8.37 17.16
CA SER A 369 4.76 -9.60 16.48
C SER A 369 6.25 -9.81 16.65
N TRP A 370 6.62 -10.62 17.65
CA TRP A 370 8.00 -11.02 17.95
C TRP A 370 8.48 -12.23 17.16
N GLN A 371 7.58 -13.13 16.76
CA GLN A 371 7.90 -14.31 15.97
C GLN A 371 6.83 -14.54 14.90
N SER A 372 7.24 -14.77 13.65
CA SER A 372 6.33 -15.02 12.53
C SER A 372 7.07 -15.63 11.33
N SER A 373 6.35 -15.92 10.24
CA SER A 373 6.93 -16.32 8.96
C SER A 373 7.51 -15.15 8.18
N TYR A 374 7.01 -13.94 8.42
CA TYR A 374 7.37 -12.68 7.75
C TYR A 374 7.43 -12.77 6.20
N GLY A 375 6.71 -13.71 5.59
CA GLY A 375 6.73 -13.94 4.14
C GLY A 375 8.08 -14.39 3.58
N ILE A 376 9.03 -14.84 4.42
CA ILE A 376 10.41 -15.15 4.02
C ILE A 376 10.46 -16.20 2.91
N GLU A 377 9.68 -17.27 3.03
CA GLU A 377 9.64 -18.32 2.01
C GLU A 377 9.06 -17.83 0.68
N GLY A 378 8.09 -16.90 0.73
CA GLY A 378 7.53 -16.23 -0.45
C GLY A 378 8.56 -15.34 -1.15
N ALA A 379 9.30 -14.53 -0.39
CA ALA A 379 10.40 -13.70 -0.91
C ALA A 379 11.50 -14.56 -1.54
N ALA A 380 11.87 -15.67 -0.89
CA ALA A 380 12.87 -16.60 -1.40
C ALA A 380 12.40 -17.30 -2.69
N ALA A 381 11.13 -17.71 -2.75
CA ALA A 381 10.54 -18.30 -3.95
C ALA A 381 10.47 -17.30 -5.11
N TYR A 382 10.11 -16.05 -4.83
CA TYR A 382 10.09 -14.99 -5.83
C TYR A 382 11.48 -14.74 -6.41
N TYR A 383 12.50 -14.57 -5.56
CA TYR A 383 13.90 -14.45 -6.02
C TYR A 383 14.34 -15.63 -6.89
N ARG A 384 14.11 -16.87 -6.45
CA ARG A 384 14.49 -18.07 -7.22
C ARG A 384 13.82 -18.10 -8.59
N LYS A 385 12.52 -17.80 -8.64
CA LYS A 385 11.75 -17.73 -9.89
C LYS A 385 12.31 -16.69 -10.85
N VAL A 386 12.66 -15.50 -10.37
CA VAL A 386 13.27 -14.44 -11.21
C VAL A 386 14.66 -14.84 -11.68
N LYS A 387 15.47 -15.44 -10.80
CA LYS A 387 16.81 -15.92 -11.15
C LYS A 387 16.78 -17.01 -12.23
N GLU A 388 15.83 -17.93 -12.14
CA GLU A 388 15.66 -19.02 -13.11
C GLU A 388 15.13 -18.50 -14.46
N ALA A 389 14.15 -17.59 -14.44
CA ALA A 389 13.56 -17.05 -15.66
C ALA A 389 14.45 -16.00 -16.36
N GLY A 390 15.28 -15.27 -15.62
CA GLY A 390 16.02 -14.11 -16.10
C GLY A 390 15.22 -12.80 -15.98
N LEU A 391 15.93 -11.66 -15.88
CA LEU A 391 15.31 -10.34 -15.66
C LEU A 391 14.45 -9.90 -16.84
N GLU A 392 14.94 -10.08 -18.06
CA GLU A 392 14.24 -9.69 -19.29
C GLU A 392 12.92 -10.44 -19.43
N ALA A 393 12.96 -11.77 -19.37
CA ALA A 393 11.77 -12.60 -19.49
C ALA A 393 10.78 -12.34 -18.35
N THR A 394 11.27 -12.08 -17.13
CA THR A 394 10.42 -11.70 -16.00
C THR A 394 9.75 -10.36 -16.25
N ALA A 395 10.49 -9.34 -16.70
CA ALA A 395 9.95 -8.01 -16.95
C ALA A 395 8.92 -8.01 -18.09
N GLU A 396 9.18 -8.76 -19.16
CA GLU A 396 8.23 -8.96 -20.27
C GLU A 396 6.96 -9.65 -19.81
N LYS A 397 7.11 -10.71 -19.01
CA LYS A 397 5.97 -11.41 -18.41
C LYS A 397 5.17 -10.50 -17.49
N ASP A 398 5.82 -9.72 -16.63
CA ASP A 398 5.15 -8.77 -15.74
C ASP A 398 4.38 -7.70 -16.51
N ALA A 399 4.95 -7.19 -17.60
CA ALA A 399 4.27 -6.25 -18.48
C ALA A 399 3.06 -6.91 -19.16
N ALA A 400 3.22 -8.15 -19.64
CA ALA A 400 2.13 -8.91 -20.25
C ALA A 400 1.02 -9.23 -19.25
N ASP A 401 1.34 -9.67 -18.03
CA ASP A 401 0.38 -10.01 -16.98
C ASP A 401 -0.39 -8.76 -16.51
N ARG A 402 0.24 -7.58 -16.44
CA ARG A 402 -0.44 -6.31 -16.17
C ARG A 402 -1.39 -5.87 -17.29
N ALA A 403 -1.06 -6.19 -18.54
CA ALA A 403 -1.92 -5.91 -19.69
C ALA A 403 -3.00 -7.00 -19.90
N ARG A 404 -2.81 -8.17 -19.30
CA ARG A 404 -3.65 -9.34 -19.51
C ARG A 404 -4.99 -9.15 -18.83
N GLN A 405 -6.05 -9.35 -19.62
CA GLN A 405 -7.38 -9.45 -19.06
C GLN A 405 -7.70 -10.94 -18.72
N PRO A 406 -8.18 -11.26 -17.50
CA PRO A 406 -8.50 -12.65 -17.11
C PRO A 406 -9.52 -13.32 -18.04
N SER A 407 -9.42 -14.63 -18.32
CA SER A 407 -10.39 -15.31 -19.21
C SER A 407 -11.79 -15.40 -18.60
N ALA A 408 -12.84 -15.52 -19.42
CA ALA A 408 -14.22 -15.69 -18.94
C ALA A 408 -14.38 -16.89 -17.98
N ALA A 409 -13.71 -18.01 -18.25
CA ALA A 409 -13.72 -19.18 -17.37
C ALA A 409 -13.04 -18.91 -16.01
N SER A 410 -11.91 -18.18 -16.02
CA SER A 410 -11.22 -17.78 -14.79
C SER A 410 -12.06 -16.82 -13.94
N LEU A 411 -12.71 -15.85 -14.59
CA LEU A 411 -13.64 -14.92 -13.94
C LEU A 411 -14.82 -15.65 -13.31
N ALA A 412 -15.48 -16.55 -14.06
CA ALA A 412 -16.60 -17.34 -13.53
C ALA A 412 -16.19 -18.21 -12.34
N SER A 413 -15.00 -18.82 -12.38
CA SER A 413 -14.47 -19.58 -11.25
C SER A 413 -14.19 -18.70 -10.02
N ARG A 414 -13.66 -17.50 -10.23
CA ARG A 414 -13.42 -16.52 -9.16
C ARG A 414 -14.73 -16.01 -8.56
N ALA A 415 -15.74 -15.72 -9.38
CA ALA A 415 -17.05 -15.28 -8.91
C ALA A 415 -17.70 -16.33 -8.00
N ARG A 416 -17.62 -17.62 -8.37
CA ARG A 416 -18.11 -18.73 -7.53
C ARG A 416 -17.38 -18.86 -6.20
N SER A 417 -16.04 -18.72 -6.19
CA SER A 417 -15.28 -18.82 -4.94
C SER A 417 -15.50 -17.63 -3.99
N LEU A 418 -15.94 -16.49 -4.52
CA LEU A 418 -16.25 -15.29 -3.74
C LEU A 418 -17.67 -15.31 -3.14
N ALA A 419 -18.62 -16.06 -3.71
CA ALA A 419 -20.03 -16.01 -3.33
C ALA A 419 -20.27 -16.13 -1.80
N PRO A 420 -19.67 -17.09 -1.06
CA PRO A 420 -19.90 -17.19 0.39
C PRO A 420 -19.43 -15.95 1.17
N ARG A 421 -18.32 -15.33 0.74
CA ARG A 421 -17.78 -14.12 1.38
C ARG A 421 -18.64 -12.89 1.07
N VAL A 422 -19.22 -12.84 -0.13
CA VAL A 422 -20.14 -11.78 -0.54
C VAL A 422 -21.44 -11.88 0.24
N GLU A 423 -22.05 -13.07 0.31
CA GLU A 423 -23.28 -13.30 1.09
C GLU A 423 -23.09 -12.89 2.55
N LYS A 424 -21.97 -13.27 3.17
CA LYS A 424 -21.61 -12.82 4.53
C LYS A 424 -21.48 -11.30 4.62
N SER A 425 -20.91 -10.64 3.63
CA SER A 425 -20.76 -9.18 3.59
C SER A 425 -22.11 -8.48 3.49
N ILE A 426 -23.02 -8.99 2.64
CA ILE A 426 -24.37 -8.45 2.48
C ILE A 426 -25.18 -8.65 3.78
N ALA A 427 -25.13 -9.84 4.37
CA ALA A 427 -25.86 -10.17 5.59
C ALA A 427 -25.39 -9.36 6.81
N ALA A 428 -24.11 -8.95 6.84
CA ALA A 428 -23.56 -8.13 7.92
C ALA A 428 -23.92 -6.64 7.82
N LEU A 429 -24.49 -6.18 6.70
CA LEU A 429 -24.86 -4.78 6.50
C LEU A 429 -26.18 -4.47 7.24
N ASP A 430 -26.14 -3.55 8.20
CA ASP A 430 -27.34 -3.19 8.95
C ASP A 430 -28.33 -2.32 8.15
N ALA A 431 -29.49 -2.01 8.75
CA ALA A 431 -30.53 -1.20 8.11
C ALA A 431 -30.07 0.22 7.74
N GLN A 432 -29.11 0.78 8.49
CA GLN A 432 -28.53 2.09 8.26
C GLN A 432 -27.42 2.09 7.19
N GLY A 433 -27.05 0.92 6.67
CA GLY A 433 -25.95 0.79 5.70
C GLY A 433 -24.57 0.76 6.35
N ARG A 434 -24.46 0.22 7.58
CA ARG A 434 -23.21 0.13 8.32
C ARG A 434 -22.76 -1.31 8.41
N TRP A 435 -21.45 -1.52 8.36
CA TRP A 435 -20.82 -2.71 8.90
C TRP A 435 -20.23 -2.37 10.26
N LEU A 436 -20.73 -3.04 11.29
CA LEU A 436 -20.25 -2.90 12.65
C LEU A 436 -19.32 -4.06 12.98
N ASP A 437 -18.23 -3.76 13.66
CA ASP A 437 -17.39 -4.78 14.25
C ASP A 437 -18.05 -5.39 15.49
N SER A 438 -17.45 -6.46 16.02
CA SER A 438 -17.96 -7.18 17.19
C SER A 438 -18.10 -6.31 18.44
N ASP A 439 -17.37 -5.19 18.52
CA ASP A 439 -17.46 -4.21 19.60
C ASP A 439 -18.45 -3.07 19.31
N GLY A 440 -19.25 -3.20 18.25
CA GLY A 440 -20.29 -2.25 17.86
C GLY A 440 -19.75 -0.97 17.20
N ARG A 441 -18.45 -0.88 16.91
CA ARG A 441 -17.84 0.31 16.28
C ARG A 441 -17.86 0.22 14.76
N ILE A 442 -17.86 1.38 14.12
CA ILE A 442 -17.69 1.50 12.67
C ILE A 442 -16.20 1.75 12.41
N ARG A 443 -15.58 0.95 11.54
CA ARG A 443 -14.17 1.13 11.16
C ARG A 443 -14.03 1.27 9.64
N THR A 444 -13.12 2.15 9.23
CA THR A 444 -12.68 2.24 7.82
C THR A 444 -12.13 0.90 7.32
N ALA A 445 -11.39 0.18 8.15
CA ALA A 445 -10.89 -1.17 7.86
C ALA A 445 -12.00 -2.13 7.41
N THR A 446 -13.09 -2.17 8.18
CA THR A 446 -14.23 -3.05 7.96
C THR A 446 -15.00 -2.66 6.71
N PHE A 447 -15.25 -1.35 6.53
CA PHE A 447 -15.84 -0.82 5.30
C PHE A 447 -15.03 -1.21 4.06
N VAL A 448 -13.71 -0.96 4.07
CA VAL A 448 -12.82 -1.31 2.97
C VAL A 448 -12.82 -2.81 2.70
N GLY A 449 -12.76 -3.66 3.74
CA GLY A 449 -12.74 -5.11 3.58
C GLY A 449 -13.99 -5.67 2.89
N HIS A 450 -15.17 -5.19 3.29
CA HIS A 450 -16.43 -5.58 2.64
C HIS A 450 -16.54 -4.99 1.24
N MET A 451 -16.26 -3.70 1.04
CA MET A 451 -16.32 -3.08 -0.28
C MET A 451 -15.38 -3.75 -1.29
N ARG A 452 -14.16 -4.14 -0.91
CA ARG A 452 -13.24 -4.90 -1.76
C ARG A 452 -13.84 -6.25 -2.17
N THR A 453 -14.42 -6.98 -1.21
CA THR A 453 -15.06 -8.28 -1.48
C THR A 453 -16.23 -8.14 -2.47
N LEU A 454 -17.00 -7.05 -2.39
CA LEU A 454 -18.10 -6.78 -3.32
C LEU A 454 -17.59 -6.34 -4.71
N CYS A 455 -16.57 -5.48 -4.77
CA CYS A 455 -15.93 -5.09 -6.04
C CYS A 455 -15.29 -6.29 -6.75
N ASP A 456 -14.64 -7.18 -6.00
CA ASP A 456 -14.06 -8.42 -6.51
C ASP A 456 -15.10 -9.30 -7.23
N LEU A 457 -16.31 -9.40 -6.68
CA LEU A 457 -17.40 -10.13 -7.33
C LEU A 457 -17.84 -9.43 -8.61
N LEU A 458 -18.04 -8.12 -8.59
CA LEU A 458 -18.49 -7.36 -9.75
C LEU A 458 -17.49 -7.50 -10.91
N GLU A 459 -16.20 -7.33 -10.66
CA GLU A 459 -15.16 -7.55 -11.68
C GLU A 459 -15.16 -8.99 -12.21
N ALA A 460 -15.35 -9.97 -11.33
CA ALA A 460 -15.43 -11.37 -11.71
C ALA A 460 -16.69 -11.71 -12.52
N ALA A 461 -17.71 -10.84 -12.50
CA ALA A 461 -18.99 -11.06 -13.13
C ALA A 461 -19.31 -10.13 -14.31
N GLN A 462 -18.48 -9.11 -14.59
CA GLN A 462 -18.70 -8.22 -15.72
C GLN A 462 -18.71 -9.02 -17.04
N PRO A 463 -19.78 -8.92 -17.86
CA PRO A 463 -19.77 -9.42 -19.21
C PRO A 463 -18.76 -8.59 -20.01
N ARG A 464 -17.87 -9.27 -20.74
CA ARG A 464 -16.89 -8.63 -21.61
C ARG A 464 -17.33 -8.59 -23.05
#